data_AF-A0A812ZJG9-F1
#
_entry.id   AF-A0A812ZJG9-F1
#
_cell.length_a   1.000
_cell.length_b   1.000
_cell.length_c   1.000
_cell.angle_alpha   90.00
_cell.angle_beta   90.00
_cell.angle_gamma   90.00
#
_symmetry.space_group_name_H-M   'P 1'
#
loop_
_entity.id
_entity.type
_entity.pdbx_description
1 polymer ?
#
loop_
_entity_poly.entity_id
_entity_poly.type
_entity_poly.pdbx_seq_one_letter_code
_entity_poly.pdbx_strand_id
1 'polypeptide(L)'
;DCFNQTRSYYAANLQKGFLTDAKEYHPALQHFILVNEPDLKIPAGATITPGGPEDMIKALVSALDGVLEAEKEANVSGPLINFTATFSFAICVTCQELNHTPGLGQMAALEDGLLHPERYGYDPRNNVSDAYRTRWTHSFNTNNPARDLEPQFFSIYRERFRDTPVFIGEYHNTFLAYLQPPLTLAEDLTEVMDLANST
;
A
#
# COMPACT_ATOMS: atom_id res chain seq x y z
N ASP A 1 3.91 -17.30 4.47
CA ASP A 1 3.68 -16.49 3.26
C ASP A 1 2.19 -16.52 2.92
N CYS A 2 1.75 -15.71 1.96
CA CYS A 2 0.34 -15.53 1.58
C CYS A 2 0.03 -15.96 0.14
N PHE A 3 0.99 -16.56 -0.58
CA PHE A 3 0.90 -16.83 -2.02
C PHE A 3 -0.36 -17.62 -2.39
N ASN A 4 -0.59 -18.75 -1.72
CA ASN A 4 -1.67 -19.65 -2.11
C ASN A 4 -3.05 -19.03 -1.85
N GLN A 5 -3.20 -18.29 -0.75
CA GLN A 5 -4.44 -17.64 -0.39
C GLN A 5 -4.74 -16.50 -1.37
N THR A 6 -3.79 -15.61 -1.64
CA THR A 6 -4.02 -14.49 -2.57
C THR A 6 -4.22 -14.95 -3.98
N ARG A 7 -3.45 -15.93 -4.48
CA ARG A 7 -3.68 -16.53 -5.80
C ARG A 7 -5.11 -17.04 -5.93
N SER A 8 -5.56 -17.85 -4.97
CA SER A 8 -6.90 -18.45 -5.03
C SER A 8 -8.02 -17.41 -4.98
N TYR A 9 -7.92 -16.41 -4.11
CA TYR A 9 -8.96 -15.39 -3.99
C TYR A 9 -8.96 -14.43 -5.17
N TYR A 10 -7.78 -14.04 -5.65
CA TYR A 10 -7.67 -13.14 -6.79
C TYR A 10 -8.14 -13.81 -8.08
N ALA A 11 -7.81 -15.09 -8.29
CA ALA A 11 -8.34 -15.87 -9.42
C ALA A 11 -9.88 -15.89 -9.44
N ALA A 12 -10.53 -15.98 -8.27
CA ALA A 12 -11.98 -15.90 -8.19
C ALA A 12 -12.52 -14.51 -8.61
N ASN A 13 -11.82 -13.43 -8.27
CA ASN A 13 -12.19 -12.07 -8.72
C ASN A 13 -12.01 -11.89 -10.23
N LEU A 14 -10.91 -12.40 -10.79
CA LEU A 14 -10.64 -12.43 -12.23
C LEU A 14 -11.77 -13.12 -13.01
N GLN A 15 -12.32 -14.22 -12.46
CA GLN A 15 -13.41 -14.98 -13.08
C GLN A 15 -14.79 -14.34 -12.93
N LYS A 16 -15.01 -13.50 -11.90
CA LYS A 16 -16.36 -13.06 -11.49
C LYS A 16 -16.64 -11.57 -11.66
N GLY A 17 -15.73 -10.81 -12.28
CA GLY A 17 -16.03 -9.43 -12.65
C GLY A 17 -14.84 -8.53 -12.94
N PHE A 18 -13.61 -8.95 -12.59
CA PHE A 18 -12.45 -8.09 -12.86
C PHE A 18 -12.05 -8.10 -14.33
N LEU A 19 -12.29 -9.19 -15.04
CA LEU A 19 -11.97 -9.31 -16.46
C LEU A 19 -13.23 -9.23 -17.32
N THR A 20 -13.06 -8.67 -18.50
CA THR A 20 -14.00 -8.78 -19.63
C THR A 20 -13.88 -10.16 -20.29
N ASP A 21 -14.77 -10.47 -21.22
CA ASP A 21 -14.71 -11.71 -22.02
C ASP A 21 -13.40 -11.83 -22.83
N ALA A 22 -12.75 -10.71 -23.15
CA ALA A 22 -11.47 -10.64 -23.85
C ALA A 22 -10.25 -10.92 -22.96
N LYS A 23 -10.47 -11.22 -21.66
CA LYS A 23 -9.42 -11.40 -20.64
C LYS A 23 -8.62 -10.13 -20.32
N GLU A 24 -9.17 -8.97 -20.65
CA GLU A 24 -8.63 -7.67 -20.25
C GLU A 24 -9.33 -7.17 -18.99
N TYR A 25 -8.64 -6.40 -18.15
CA TYR A 25 -9.25 -5.77 -16.98
C TYR A 25 -10.43 -4.87 -17.37
N HIS A 26 -11.48 -4.88 -16.56
CA HIS A 26 -12.61 -3.98 -16.74
C HIS A 26 -12.13 -2.52 -16.61
N PRO A 27 -12.49 -1.60 -17.53
CA PRO A 27 -11.93 -0.24 -17.55
C PRO A 27 -12.16 0.61 -16.30
N ALA A 28 -13.14 0.25 -15.47
CA ALA A 28 -13.40 0.90 -14.17
C ALA A 28 -12.42 0.49 -13.06
N LEU A 29 -11.61 -0.55 -13.27
CA LEU A 29 -10.59 -0.99 -12.32
C LEU A 29 -9.27 -0.33 -12.65
N GLN A 30 -8.73 0.43 -11.70
CA GLN A 30 -7.43 1.08 -11.82
C GLN A 30 -6.43 0.57 -10.78
N HIS A 31 -6.93 0.27 -9.57
CA HIS A 31 -6.10 -0.14 -8.44
C HIS A 31 -6.73 -1.34 -7.73
N PHE A 32 -5.87 -2.21 -7.17
CA PHE A 32 -6.27 -3.25 -6.23
C PHE A 32 -5.44 -3.16 -4.96
N ILE A 33 -6.11 -3.03 -3.82
CA ILE A 33 -5.48 -3.07 -2.50
C ILE A 33 -5.24 -4.55 -2.15
N LEU A 34 -3.98 -4.98 -2.14
CA LEU A 34 -3.60 -6.35 -1.78
C LEU A 34 -3.98 -6.65 -0.33
N VAL A 35 -3.64 -5.73 0.57
CA VAL A 35 -3.95 -5.82 2.00
C VAL A 35 -4.16 -4.40 2.54
N ASN A 36 -5.25 -4.20 3.28
CA ASN A 36 -5.48 -2.97 4.04
C ASN A 36 -4.88 -3.10 5.45
N GLU A 37 -4.05 -2.14 5.84
CA GLU A 37 -3.32 -2.02 7.11
C GLU A 37 -2.59 -3.32 7.50
N PRO A 38 -1.70 -3.83 6.64
CA PRO A 38 -0.93 -5.04 6.95
C PRO A 38 -0.10 -4.86 8.23
N ASP A 39 0.33 -3.64 8.53
CA ASP A 39 1.13 -3.30 9.71
C ASP A 39 0.37 -3.45 11.04
N LEU A 40 -0.96 -3.43 10.98
CA LEU A 40 -1.83 -3.70 12.14
C LEU A 40 -2.25 -5.18 12.22
N LYS A 41 -2.08 -5.96 11.16
CA LYS A 41 -2.72 -7.27 10.98
C LYS A 41 -1.73 -8.42 10.77
N ILE A 42 -0.51 -8.16 10.30
CA ILE A 42 0.42 -9.19 9.82
C ILE A 42 1.88 -8.90 10.22
N PRO A 43 2.35 -9.43 11.37
CA PRO A 43 1.54 -9.78 12.53
C PRO A 43 0.93 -8.52 13.16
N ALA A 44 0.00 -8.69 14.11
CA ALA A 44 -0.50 -7.56 14.88
C ALA A 44 0.67 -6.86 15.61
N GLY A 45 0.80 -5.55 15.42
CA GLY A 45 1.90 -4.77 16.00
C GLY A 45 3.24 -4.96 15.27
N ALA A 46 3.21 -5.19 13.96
CA ALA A 46 4.42 -5.33 13.13
C ALA A 46 5.39 -4.15 13.27
N THR A 47 4.86 -2.94 13.51
CA THR A 47 5.62 -1.70 13.62
C THR A 47 6.42 -1.53 14.91
N ILE A 48 6.14 -2.32 15.94
CA ILE A 48 6.74 -2.20 17.28
C ILE A 48 7.43 -3.49 17.76
N THR A 49 7.21 -4.59 17.05
CA THR A 49 7.73 -5.90 17.43
C THR A 49 8.99 -6.21 16.61
N PRO A 50 10.11 -6.60 17.24
CA PRO A 50 11.30 -7.06 16.50
C PRO A 50 10.96 -8.24 15.58
N GLY A 51 11.39 -8.20 14.31
CA GLY A 51 11.01 -9.19 13.30
C GLY A 51 9.63 -8.96 12.65
N GLY A 52 8.83 -8.04 13.22
CA GLY A 52 7.49 -7.72 12.75
C GLY A 52 7.45 -7.20 11.32
N PRO A 53 8.27 -6.18 10.96
CA PRO A 53 8.32 -5.69 9.58
C PRO A 53 8.75 -6.79 8.61
N GLU A 54 9.70 -7.65 8.98
CA GLU A 54 10.17 -8.74 8.12
C GLU A 54 9.06 -9.75 7.79
N ASP A 55 8.29 -10.15 8.79
CA ASP A 55 7.12 -11.04 8.60
C ASP A 55 6.02 -10.37 7.75
N MET A 56 5.75 -9.07 8.01
CA MET A 56 4.81 -8.26 7.25
C MET A 56 5.20 -8.19 5.77
N ILE A 57 6.46 -7.85 5.49
CA ILE A 57 6.96 -7.69 4.13
C ILE A 57 6.98 -9.02 3.40
N LYS A 58 7.41 -10.11 4.05
CA LYS A 58 7.31 -11.46 3.47
C LYS A 58 5.88 -11.80 3.06
N ALA A 59 4.90 -11.47 3.89
CA ALA A 59 3.49 -11.67 3.58
C ALA A 59 3.02 -10.84 2.38
N LEU A 60 3.41 -9.56 2.29
CA LEU A 60 3.03 -8.68 1.18
C LEU A 60 3.70 -9.08 -0.15
N VAL A 61 4.98 -9.41 -0.13
CA VAL A 61 5.74 -9.86 -1.31
C VAL A 61 5.12 -11.14 -1.87
N SER A 62 4.86 -12.12 -0.99
CA SER A 62 4.22 -13.37 -1.41
C SER A 62 2.76 -13.21 -1.83
N ALA A 63 2.04 -12.24 -1.25
CA ALA A 63 0.69 -11.88 -1.66
C ALA A 63 0.67 -11.35 -3.10
N LEU A 64 1.56 -10.40 -3.43
CA LEU A 64 1.70 -9.88 -4.79
C LEU A 64 2.08 -11.00 -5.77
N ASP A 65 3.06 -11.84 -5.43
CA ASP A 65 3.46 -12.98 -6.26
C ASP A 65 2.28 -13.91 -6.57
N GLY A 66 1.43 -14.21 -5.57
CA GLY A 66 0.23 -15.00 -5.77
C GLY A 66 -0.79 -14.34 -6.71
N VAL A 67 -0.94 -13.02 -6.65
CA VAL A 67 -1.81 -12.26 -7.56
C VAL A 67 -1.28 -12.28 -9.00
N LEU A 68 0.04 -12.12 -9.19
CA LEU A 68 0.67 -12.21 -10.50
C LEU A 68 0.54 -13.62 -11.10
N GLU A 69 0.65 -14.67 -10.28
CA GLU A 69 0.40 -16.04 -10.75
C GLU A 69 -1.06 -16.21 -11.20
N ALA A 70 -2.02 -15.65 -10.46
CA ALA A 70 -3.43 -15.71 -10.85
C ALA A 70 -3.70 -14.98 -12.18
N GLU A 71 -3.07 -13.82 -12.41
CA GLU A 71 -3.15 -13.13 -13.71
C GLU A 71 -2.60 -14.00 -14.85
N LYS A 72 -1.45 -14.63 -14.64
CA LYS A 72 -0.80 -15.53 -15.59
C LYS A 72 -1.66 -16.76 -15.89
N GLU A 73 -2.21 -17.42 -14.87
CA GLU A 73 -3.11 -18.58 -15.01
C GLU A 73 -4.40 -18.21 -15.76
N ALA A 74 -4.91 -16.98 -15.56
CA ALA A 74 -6.11 -16.47 -16.23
C ALA A 74 -5.85 -15.96 -17.66
N ASN A 75 -4.58 -15.91 -18.11
CA ASN A 75 -4.14 -15.32 -19.37
C ASN A 75 -4.62 -13.86 -19.51
N VAL A 76 -4.43 -13.06 -18.46
CA VAL A 76 -4.77 -11.63 -18.50
C VAL A 76 -3.96 -10.93 -19.59
N SER A 77 -4.64 -10.08 -20.34
CA SER A 77 -4.09 -9.33 -21.48
C SER A 77 -4.47 -7.85 -21.41
N GLY A 78 -3.94 -7.05 -22.35
CA GLY A 78 -4.25 -5.62 -22.44
C GLY A 78 -3.62 -4.79 -21.32
N PRO A 79 -4.14 -3.57 -21.07
CA PRO A 79 -3.69 -2.72 -19.98
C PRO A 79 -3.92 -3.39 -18.62
N LEU A 80 -2.87 -3.37 -17.79
CA LEU A 80 -2.89 -3.97 -16.46
C LEU A 80 -3.17 -2.91 -15.39
N ILE A 81 -3.75 -3.33 -14.26
CA ILE A 81 -4.03 -2.43 -13.13
C ILE A 81 -2.80 -2.26 -12.22
N ASN A 82 -2.83 -1.21 -11.39
CA ASN A 82 -1.86 -1.01 -10.33
C ASN A 82 -2.25 -1.76 -9.05
N PHE A 83 -1.25 -2.12 -8.24
CA PHE A 83 -1.41 -2.70 -6.92
C PHE A 83 -1.00 -1.71 -5.85
N THR A 84 -1.48 -1.95 -4.63
CA THR A 84 -1.02 -1.24 -3.44
C THR A 84 -1.17 -2.09 -2.18
N ALA A 85 -0.55 -1.66 -1.11
CA ALA A 85 -0.81 -2.08 0.26
C ALA A 85 -1.01 -0.82 1.08
N THR A 86 -2.22 -0.63 1.61
CA THR A 86 -2.57 0.59 2.32
C THR A 86 -2.10 0.51 3.75
N PHE A 87 -1.00 1.20 4.10
CA PHE A 87 -0.47 1.19 5.46
C PHE A 87 -1.25 2.12 6.40
N SER A 88 -1.26 1.84 7.70
CA SER A 88 -1.73 2.85 8.65
C SER A 88 -0.74 4.02 8.74
N PHE A 89 -1.19 5.19 9.22
CA PHE A 89 -0.33 6.33 9.56
C PHE A 89 0.49 6.12 10.85
N ALA A 90 0.78 4.87 11.22
CA ALA A 90 1.60 4.54 12.38
C ALA A 90 3.10 4.72 12.07
N ILE A 91 3.87 5.01 13.12
CA ILE A 91 5.33 5.01 13.05
C ILE A 91 5.84 3.57 13.20
N CYS A 92 6.68 3.13 12.27
CA CYS A 92 7.37 1.85 12.35
C CYS A 92 8.71 1.97 13.08
N VAL A 93 8.70 1.89 14.41
CA VAL A 93 9.91 2.06 15.22
C VAL A 93 10.94 0.94 15.03
N THR A 94 10.51 -0.21 14.53
CA THR A 94 11.38 -1.36 14.22
C THR A 94 11.81 -1.43 12.75
N CYS A 95 11.34 -0.52 11.89
CA CYS A 95 11.81 -0.44 10.50
C CYS A 95 13.25 0.11 10.44
N GLN A 96 13.98 -0.23 9.38
CA GLN A 96 15.39 0.19 9.22
C GLN A 96 15.51 1.65 8.74
N GLU A 97 14.63 2.06 7.83
CA GLU A 97 14.56 3.42 7.29
C GLU A 97 13.28 4.11 7.76
N LEU A 98 13.33 5.44 7.90
CA LEU A 98 12.17 6.30 8.18
C LEU A 98 11.35 5.84 9.41
N ASN A 99 12.02 5.27 10.40
CA ASN A 99 11.43 4.66 11.60
C ASN A 99 10.82 5.66 12.61
N HIS A 100 10.81 6.95 12.26
CA HIS A 100 10.18 8.04 13.00
C HIS A 100 9.14 8.78 12.16
N THR A 101 8.91 8.34 10.91
CA THR A 101 8.01 9.00 9.98
C THR A 101 6.78 8.11 9.76
N PRO A 102 5.57 8.60 10.04
CA PRO A 102 4.35 7.79 9.95
C PRO A 102 4.15 7.24 8.54
N GLY A 103 3.81 5.96 8.42
CA GLY A 103 3.57 5.24 7.16
C GLY A 103 4.81 4.98 6.30
N LEU A 104 5.82 5.86 6.31
CA LEU A 104 6.94 5.78 5.38
C LEU A 104 7.95 4.67 5.69
N GLY A 105 8.17 4.35 6.97
CA GLY A 105 9.05 3.25 7.34
C GLY A 105 8.55 1.91 6.79
N GLN A 106 7.23 1.69 6.84
CA GLN A 106 6.59 0.53 6.25
C GLN A 106 6.71 0.50 4.72
N MET A 107 6.52 1.64 4.05
CA MET A 107 6.68 1.76 2.60
C MET A 107 8.11 1.49 2.14
N ALA A 108 9.11 2.01 2.86
CA ALA A 108 10.52 1.75 2.58
C ALA A 108 10.88 0.27 2.78
N ALA A 109 10.38 -0.36 3.84
CA ALA A 109 10.57 -1.80 4.06
C ALA A 109 9.92 -2.65 2.95
N LEU A 110 8.75 -2.23 2.46
CA LEU A 110 8.08 -2.92 1.35
C LEU A 110 8.84 -2.77 0.04
N GLU A 111 9.36 -1.58 -0.26
CA GLU A 111 10.25 -1.36 -1.40
C GLU A 111 11.44 -2.32 -1.36
N ASP A 112 12.16 -2.38 -0.23
CA ASP A 112 13.30 -3.29 -0.09
C ASP A 112 12.87 -4.74 -0.31
N GLY A 113 11.76 -5.19 0.27
CA GLY A 113 11.29 -6.56 0.10
C GLY A 113 10.80 -6.91 -1.30
N LEU A 114 10.21 -5.97 -2.04
CA LEU A 114 9.79 -6.19 -3.42
C LEU A 114 10.98 -6.15 -4.39
N LEU A 115 12.05 -5.41 -4.06
CA LEU A 115 13.28 -5.35 -4.85
C LEU A 115 14.29 -6.46 -4.49
N HIS A 116 14.25 -6.96 -3.25
CA HIS A 116 15.17 -7.94 -2.66
C HIS A 116 14.43 -8.99 -1.81
N PRO A 117 13.49 -9.76 -2.40
CA PRO A 117 12.63 -10.70 -1.67
C PRO A 117 13.40 -11.80 -0.93
N GLU A 118 14.60 -12.14 -1.40
CA GLU A 118 15.49 -13.11 -0.78
C GLU A 118 15.94 -12.70 0.62
N ARG A 119 16.05 -11.40 0.90
CA ARG A 119 16.41 -10.86 2.23
C ARG A 119 15.33 -11.15 3.27
N TYR A 120 14.10 -11.33 2.81
CA TYR A 120 12.93 -11.68 3.61
C TYR A 120 12.62 -13.18 3.58
N GLY A 121 13.54 -13.99 3.04
CA GLY A 121 13.42 -15.45 2.96
C GLY A 121 12.25 -15.89 2.09
N TYR A 122 11.98 -15.17 1.00
CA TYR A 122 10.98 -15.52 -0.02
C TYR A 122 11.63 -15.60 -1.39
N ASP A 123 11.27 -16.63 -2.17
CA ASP A 123 11.73 -16.84 -3.54
C ASP A 123 10.51 -16.73 -4.47
N PRO A 124 10.32 -15.59 -5.15
CA PRO A 124 9.13 -15.36 -5.96
C PRO A 124 9.06 -16.24 -7.21
N ARG A 125 7.85 -16.64 -7.57
CA ARG A 125 7.59 -17.36 -8.83
C ARG A 125 7.43 -16.43 -10.03
N ASN A 126 7.06 -15.18 -9.74
CA ASN A 126 6.87 -14.10 -10.72
C ASN A 126 7.82 -12.92 -10.42
N ASN A 127 8.01 -12.04 -11.40
CA ASN A 127 8.89 -10.88 -11.26
C ASN A 127 8.23 -9.75 -10.44
N VAL A 128 8.20 -9.92 -9.12
CA VAL A 128 7.61 -8.94 -8.19
C VAL A 128 8.31 -7.58 -8.23
N SER A 129 9.60 -7.54 -8.52
CA SER A 129 10.36 -6.29 -8.61
C SER A 129 10.00 -5.47 -9.85
N ASP A 130 9.68 -6.12 -10.96
CA ASP A 130 9.15 -5.44 -12.15
C ASP A 130 7.74 -4.93 -11.91
N ALA A 131 6.88 -5.74 -11.29
CA ALA A 131 5.54 -5.32 -10.89
C ALA A 131 5.57 -4.13 -9.93
N TYR A 132 6.51 -4.08 -8.97
CA TYR A 132 6.68 -2.91 -8.11
C TYR A 132 7.03 -1.64 -8.90
N ARG A 133 7.98 -1.73 -9.83
CA ARG A 133 8.43 -0.56 -10.60
C ARG A 133 7.38 -0.03 -11.58
N THR A 134 6.53 -0.90 -12.10
CA THR A 134 5.65 -0.57 -13.23
C THR A 134 4.18 -0.48 -12.87
N ARG A 135 3.78 -1.12 -11.77
CA ARG A 135 2.37 -1.34 -11.41
C ARG A 135 2.11 -1.16 -9.92
N TRP A 136 2.84 -0.26 -9.26
CA TRP A 136 2.65 0.01 -7.85
C TRP A 136 2.36 1.49 -7.57
N THR A 137 1.39 1.72 -6.70
CA THR A 137 1.06 3.02 -6.15
C THR A 137 1.12 2.87 -4.62
N HIS A 138 1.84 3.71 -3.89
CA HIS A 138 1.80 3.68 -2.42
C HIS A 138 0.44 4.18 -1.93
N SER A 139 0.02 3.74 -0.74
CA SER A 139 -1.16 4.31 -0.10
C SER A 139 -1.10 4.20 1.41
N PHE A 140 -1.84 5.07 2.08
CA PHE A 140 -1.98 5.04 3.52
C PHE A 140 -3.37 5.46 4.00
N ASN A 141 -3.74 4.99 5.18
CA ASN A 141 -4.91 5.44 5.93
C ASN A 141 -4.45 6.38 7.03
N THR A 142 -5.19 7.46 7.25
CA THR A 142 -4.85 8.41 8.30
C THR A 142 -6.06 8.91 9.06
N ASN A 143 -5.84 9.10 10.36
CA ASN A 143 -6.73 9.84 11.23
C ASN A 143 -6.20 11.20 11.67
N ASN A 144 -5.03 11.59 11.15
CA ASN A 144 -4.44 12.89 11.38
C ASN A 144 -5.18 13.97 10.56
N PRO A 145 -5.23 15.21 11.04
CA PRO A 145 -5.75 16.33 10.26
C PRO A 145 -4.85 16.65 9.08
N ALA A 146 -5.39 17.32 8.07
CA ALA A 146 -4.70 17.62 6.81
C ALA A 146 -3.39 18.38 7.05
N ARG A 147 -3.44 19.38 7.95
CA ARG A 147 -2.30 20.22 8.36
C ARG A 147 -1.08 19.44 8.85
N ASP A 148 -1.27 18.21 9.34
CA ASP A 148 -0.21 17.37 9.85
C ASP A 148 0.47 16.55 8.73
N LEU A 149 -0.25 16.26 7.64
CA LEU A 149 0.21 15.35 6.59
C LEU A 149 1.38 15.92 5.79
N GLU A 150 1.38 17.22 5.50
CA GLU A 150 2.44 17.87 4.73
C GLU A 150 3.82 17.76 5.43
N PRO A 151 3.99 18.21 6.69
CA PRO A 151 5.27 18.11 7.39
C PRO A 151 5.62 16.69 7.87
N GLN A 152 4.62 15.82 8.12
CA GLN A 152 4.89 14.48 8.66
C GLN A 152 5.01 13.40 7.59
N PHE A 153 4.48 13.64 6.38
CA PHE A 153 4.45 12.63 5.32
C PHE A 153 4.86 13.20 3.97
N PHE A 154 4.10 14.11 3.38
CA PHE A 154 4.22 14.43 1.95
C PHE A 154 5.55 15.09 1.58
N SER A 155 6.07 16.00 2.40
CA SER A 155 7.39 16.61 2.18
C SER A 155 8.50 15.57 2.10
N ILE A 156 8.52 14.63 3.06
CA ILE A 156 9.51 13.56 3.14
C ILE A 156 9.29 12.52 2.03
N TYR A 157 8.02 12.20 1.73
CA TYR A 157 7.64 11.27 0.68
C TYR A 157 8.14 11.76 -0.69
N ARG A 158 7.89 13.02 -1.04
CA ARG A 158 8.35 13.61 -2.31
C ARG A 158 9.87 13.64 -2.41
N GLU A 159 10.60 13.65 -1.30
CA GLU A 159 12.06 13.55 -1.32
C GLU A 159 12.55 12.11 -1.57
N ARG A 160 11.94 11.12 -0.90
CA ARG A 160 12.37 9.70 -0.90
C ARG A 160 11.80 8.85 -2.04
N PHE A 161 10.55 9.10 -2.45
CA PHE A 161 9.78 8.29 -3.40
C PHE A 161 9.31 9.13 -4.59
N ARG A 162 10.22 9.93 -5.16
CA ARG A 162 9.94 10.93 -6.22
C ARG A 162 9.12 10.43 -7.39
N ASP A 163 9.37 9.19 -7.81
CA ASP A 163 8.79 8.61 -9.02
C ASP A 163 7.64 7.63 -8.73
N THR A 164 7.21 7.52 -7.46
CA THR A 164 6.13 6.60 -7.06
C THR A 164 4.93 7.40 -6.57
N PRO A 165 3.76 7.30 -7.22
CA PRO A 165 2.56 8.00 -6.77
C PRO A 165 2.06 7.44 -5.44
N VAL A 166 1.36 8.29 -4.68
CA VAL A 166 0.70 7.92 -3.41
C VAL A 166 -0.73 8.44 -3.36
N PHE A 167 -1.63 7.70 -2.73
CA PHE A 167 -2.97 8.19 -2.40
C PHE A 167 -3.37 7.89 -0.95
N ILE A 168 -4.33 8.66 -0.43
CA ILE A 168 -4.92 8.42 0.89
C ILE A 168 -6.10 7.46 0.70
N GLY A 169 -6.01 6.25 1.26
CA GLY A 169 -7.03 5.21 1.13
C GLY A 169 -8.25 5.49 1.99
N GLU A 170 -8.02 5.87 3.24
CA GLU A 170 -9.03 6.26 4.21
C GLU A 170 -8.58 7.55 4.92
N TYR A 171 -9.49 8.51 5.01
CA TYR A 171 -9.27 9.78 5.69
C TYR A 171 -10.38 9.99 6.72
N HIS A 172 -10.03 9.99 8.01
CA HIS A 172 -11.03 10.24 9.06
C HIS A 172 -10.42 10.86 10.31
N ASN A 173 -10.72 12.11 10.64
CA ASN A 173 -10.26 12.68 11.91
C ASN A 173 -11.41 12.78 12.92
N THR A 174 -11.32 12.00 14.02
CA THR A 174 -12.33 11.98 15.09
C THR A 174 -12.11 13.06 16.16
N PHE A 175 -11.06 13.87 16.04
CA PHE A 175 -10.62 14.84 17.05
C PHE A 175 -10.62 16.29 16.55
N LEU A 176 -11.13 16.58 15.35
CA LEU A 176 -11.12 17.92 14.75
C LEU A 176 -11.73 19.01 15.65
N ALA A 177 -12.81 18.69 16.35
CA ALA A 177 -13.48 19.59 17.27
C ALA A 177 -12.64 19.96 18.51
N TYR A 178 -11.58 19.20 18.81
CA TYR A 178 -10.67 19.44 19.93
C TYR A 178 -9.36 20.14 19.50
N LEU A 179 -9.17 20.38 18.20
CA LEU A 179 -8.03 21.17 17.72
C LEU A 179 -8.17 22.63 18.14
N GLN A 180 -7.03 23.35 18.15
CA GLN A 180 -7.00 24.80 18.34
C GLN A 180 -6.33 25.45 17.11
N PRO A 181 -7.06 26.25 16.31
CA PRO A 181 -8.53 26.40 16.33
C PRO A 181 -9.25 25.08 15.95
N PRO A 182 -10.51 24.87 16.38
CA PRO A 182 -11.27 23.70 16.00
C PRO A 182 -11.60 23.75 14.50
N LEU A 183 -11.62 22.59 13.86
CA LEU A 183 -11.99 22.44 12.45
C LEU A 183 -13.25 21.60 12.32
N THR A 184 -14.03 21.85 11.28
CA THR A 184 -15.07 20.94 10.80
C THR A 184 -14.45 19.90 9.87
N LEU A 185 -15.11 18.75 9.72
CA LEU A 185 -14.69 17.73 8.75
C LEU A 185 -14.67 18.29 7.31
N ALA A 186 -15.57 19.20 6.95
CA ALA A 186 -15.62 19.77 5.61
C ALA A 186 -14.41 20.68 5.30
N GLU A 187 -13.98 21.48 6.29
CA GLU A 187 -12.77 22.32 6.16
C GLU A 187 -11.52 21.46 6.00
N ASP A 188 -11.36 20.47 6.88
CA ASP A 188 -10.23 19.55 6.88
C ASP A 188 -10.19 18.66 5.61
N LEU A 189 -11.37 18.24 5.11
CA LEU A 189 -11.48 17.54 3.82
C LEU A 189 -11.09 18.42 2.63
N THR A 190 -11.40 19.73 2.67
CA THR A 190 -10.99 20.64 1.59
C THR A 190 -9.47 20.75 1.56
N GLU A 191 -8.85 20.92 2.73
CA GLU A 191 -7.40 21.04 2.86
C GLU A 191 -6.67 19.78 2.39
N VAL A 192 -7.14 18.58 2.77
CA VAL A 192 -6.48 17.34 2.32
C VAL A 192 -6.65 17.10 0.82
N MET A 193 -7.77 17.50 0.22
CA MET A 193 -7.98 17.39 -1.23
C MET A 193 -7.05 18.34 -2.01
N ASP A 194 -6.83 19.55 -1.49
CA ASP A 194 -5.88 20.50 -2.07
C ASP A 194 -4.44 19.96 -1.96
N LEU A 195 -4.07 19.37 -0.82
CA LEU A 195 -2.78 18.69 -0.64
C LEU A 195 -2.60 17.55 -1.64
N ALA A 196 -3.58 16.65 -1.76
CA ALA A 196 -3.53 15.50 -2.66
C ALA A 196 -3.42 15.88 -4.14
N ASN A 197 -4.00 17.02 -4.54
CA ASN A 197 -3.89 17.55 -5.90
C ASN A 197 -2.54 18.24 -6.19
N SER A 198 -1.75 18.54 -5.14
CA SER A 198 -0.45 19.21 -5.25
C SER A 198 0.75 18.25 -5.27
N THR A 199 0.51 16.98 -4.93
CA THR A 199 1.44 15.84 -4.99
C THR A 199 1.44 15.17 -6.36
#